data_AF-A0A556W0D3-F1
#
_entry.id   AF-A0A556W0D3-F1
#
_cell.length_a   1.000
_cell.length_b   1.000
_cell.length_c   1.000
_cell.angle_alpha   90.00
_cell.angle_beta   90.00
_cell.angle_gamma   90.00
#
_symmetry.space_group_name_H-M   'P 1'
#
loop_
_entity.id
_entity.type
_entity.pdbx_description
1 polymer ?
#
loop_
_entity_poly.entity_id
_entity_poly.type
_entity_poly.pdbx_seq_one_letter_code
_entity_poly.pdbx_strand_id
1 'polypeptide(L)'
;MKKLGLITVWGISVALLVSAMVVASSAYTDVKQRQIEYDYIADALAVPSLKIDMVRWQPSKDSLARVVTEADRETVGTAITEAWNAHAAAQHIGQTAVLADYFTDTALNRAVQSAEMAHASDTRMAVLAVSAEPVFHHLDGTLMQLMVEMQVARYSINDDGSLGLFRLTRETALTTLVEKTSRWEILSHERIDAEPIRLPPSPDTNAIGAMAGINYYPAKTPWRDFWPSYERNIIEQDFNLIADLDANTIRIFLPHDFGLNDNELSNAALAETPFHFDSLKYDSPIKTAASSDARKKRNPTVAEHQFAKLEHLLDAAHAKGLKVIPTLFDLKQDYDLAGWSNDHHKLSRLAPLLADHPAVSYVDLKNEPDLDFQHHGRARVEAWLRSMTMTFKNLAPDVPVTIGWASHRDALTLSNILDVLTYHDYADPSLSAQRLDDILARSADKPVMITEIGETSFTALARWPSSEVAQARKLSARIEALDSSDGIFLWTLHDFPAPDPLAVGQSFWIRQLQAHFGLYGLDGQPKPAAEFVRQALTDFLEGAQHVTTTAPRPDIGLPTRTPEPE
;
A
#
# COMPACT_ATOMS: atom_id res chain seq x y z
N MET A 1 -60.67 16.57 22.21
CA MET A 1 -59.80 17.51 21.45
C MET A 1 -58.37 17.64 22.00
N LYS A 2 -58.10 17.55 23.33
CA LYS A 2 -56.72 17.70 23.86
C LYS A 2 -55.77 16.49 23.63
N LYS A 3 -56.28 15.28 23.43
CA LYS A 3 -55.45 14.08 23.16
C LYS A 3 -54.96 13.98 21.70
N LEU A 4 -55.68 14.57 20.74
CA LEU A 4 -55.29 14.52 19.32
C LEU A 4 -54.10 15.45 19.04
N GLY A 5 -54.09 16.66 19.63
CA GLY A 5 -53.00 17.61 19.47
C GLY A 5 -51.66 17.12 20.06
N LEU A 6 -51.69 16.31 21.12
CA LEU A 6 -50.45 15.77 21.71
C LEU A 6 -49.81 14.71 20.81
N ILE A 7 -50.61 13.85 20.17
CA ILE A 7 -50.12 12.80 19.26
C ILE A 7 -49.56 13.44 17.98
N THR A 8 -50.20 14.49 17.45
CA THR A 8 -49.72 15.21 16.26
C THR A 8 -48.42 15.96 16.54
N VAL A 9 -48.28 16.59 17.72
CA VAL A 9 -47.04 17.27 18.11
C VAL A 9 -45.89 16.26 18.28
N TRP A 10 -46.13 15.12 18.92
CA TRP A 10 -45.12 14.07 19.05
C TRP A 10 -44.74 13.44 17.70
N GLY A 11 -45.71 13.18 16.83
CA GLY A 11 -45.46 12.65 15.48
C GLY A 11 -44.62 13.60 14.62
N ILE A 12 -44.89 14.91 14.69
CA ILE A 12 -44.10 15.93 13.98
C ILE A 12 -42.71 16.07 14.59
N SER A 13 -42.56 16.00 15.91
CA SER A 13 -41.24 16.03 16.57
C SER A 13 -40.39 14.81 16.23
N VAL A 14 -40.98 13.61 16.16
CA VAL A 14 -40.27 12.39 15.76
C VAL A 14 -39.90 12.43 14.28
N ALA A 15 -40.79 12.89 13.40
CA ALA A 15 -40.48 13.04 11.98
C ALA A 15 -39.39 14.09 11.72
N LEU A 16 -39.39 15.21 12.45
CA LEU A 16 -38.32 16.22 12.39
C LEU A 16 -37.00 15.69 12.94
N LEU A 17 -37.03 14.84 13.97
CA LEU A 17 -35.85 14.14 14.50
C LEU A 17 -35.28 13.14 13.49
N VAL A 18 -36.12 12.32 12.86
CA VAL A 18 -35.67 11.36 11.84
C VAL A 18 -35.12 12.08 10.62
N SER A 19 -35.78 13.13 10.14
CA SER A 19 -35.27 13.94 9.03
C SER A 19 -33.97 14.67 9.38
N ALA A 20 -33.84 15.20 10.60
CA ALA A 20 -32.59 15.82 11.05
C ALA A 20 -31.46 14.79 11.21
N MET A 21 -31.77 13.55 11.60
CA MET A 21 -30.81 12.44 11.67
C MET A 21 -30.37 11.97 10.28
N VAL A 22 -31.29 11.87 9.33
CA VAL A 22 -30.97 11.53 7.93
C VAL A 22 -30.12 12.64 7.31
N VAL A 23 -30.45 13.91 7.54
CA VAL A 23 -29.68 15.06 7.04
C VAL A 23 -28.33 15.18 7.74
N ALA A 24 -28.22 14.88 9.03
CA ALA A 24 -26.95 14.90 9.76
C ALA A 24 -26.05 13.71 9.39
N SER A 25 -26.63 12.53 9.15
CA SER A 25 -25.91 11.35 8.69
C SER A 25 -25.44 11.52 7.26
N SER A 26 -26.29 12.05 6.36
CA SER A 26 -25.92 12.36 4.99
C SER A 26 -24.90 13.49 4.93
N ALA A 27 -25.04 14.52 5.76
CA ALA A 27 -24.05 15.59 5.90
C ALA A 27 -22.75 15.10 6.53
N TYR A 28 -22.76 14.09 7.41
CA TYR A 28 -21.55 13.49 7.96
C TYR A 28 -20.80 12.65 6.92
N THR A 29 -21.53 11.86 6.11
CA THR A 29 -20.94 11.16 4.95
C THR A 29 -20.46 12.14 3.87
N ASP A 30 -21.24 13.18 3.55
CA ASP A 30 -20.87 14.21 2.56
C ASP A 30 -19.73 15.11 3.04
N VAL A 31 -19.65 15.41 4.35
CA VAL A 31 -18.52 16.15 4.93
C VAL A 31 -17.28 15.26 4.95
N LYS A 32 -17.38 13.95 5.25
CA LYS A 32 -16.25 13.02 5.11
C LYS A 32 -15.76 12.94 3.66
N GLN A 33 -16.68 13.04 2.69
CA GLN A 33 -16.37 12.99 1.26
C GLN A 33 -15.85 14.35 0.70
N ARG A 34 -16.30 15.48 1.24
CA ARG A 34 -15.81 16.85 0.92
C ARG A 34 -14.54 17.25 1.69
N GLN A 35 -14.18 16.52 2.74
CA GLN A 35 -12.95 16.76 3.51
C GLN A 35 -11.71 16.24 2.78
N ILE A 36 -11.87 15.18 1.98
CA ILE A 36 -10.86 14.73 1.01
C ILE A 36 -10.54 15.90 0.05
N GLU A 37 -11.47 16.80 -0.25
CA GLU A 37 -11.32 17.89 -1.23
C GLU A 37 -10.30 19.01 -0.87
N TYR A 38 -9.87 19.15 0.40
CA TYR A 38 -9.04 20.30 0.84
C TYR A 38 -7.58 20.00 1.22
N ASP A 39 -7.19 18.72 1.36
CA ASP A 39 -5.82 18.34 1.79
C ASP A 39 -4.85 18.11 0.62
N TYR A 40 -5.33 18.06 -0.63
CA TYR A 40 -4.49 17.74 -1.81
C TYR A 40 -3.72 18.93 -2.40
N ILE A 41 -4.09 20.17 -2.10
CA ILE A 41 -3.46 21.36 -2.72
C ILE A 41 -2.13 21.73 -2.02
N ALA A 42 -1.92 21.32 -0.77
CA ALA A 42 -0.75 21.75 0.02
C ALA A 42 0.47 20.83 -0.12
N ASP A 43 0.31 19.52 -0.32
CA ASP A 43 1.42 18.56 -0.37
C ASP A 43 1.84 18.14 -1.79
N ALA A 44 0.99 18.33 -2.80
CA ALA A 44 1.34 18.08 -4.22
C ALA A 44 2.45 19.01 -4.77
N LEU A 45 2.97 19.94 -3.95
CA LEU A 45 3.98 20.92 -4.32
C LEU A 45 5.29 20.83 -3.52
N ALA A 46 5.50 19.81 -2.67
CA ALA A 46 6.63 19.82 -1.73
C ALA A 46 7.47 18.54 -1.60
N VAL A 47 7.27 17.49 -2.41
CA VAL A 47 8.24 16.40 -2.48
C VAL A 47 8.99 16.51 -3.81
N PRO A 48 10.25 16.98 -3.82
CA PRO A 48 11.11 16.79 -4.99
C PRO A 48 11.06 15.30 -5.32
N SER A 49 10.63 14.95 -6.53
CA SER A 49 10.58 13.56 -6.98
C SER A 49 11.89 12.89 -6.60
N LEU A 50 11.85 11.95 -5.66
CA LEU A 50 12.99 11.14 -5.29
C LEU A 50 13.55 10.55 -6.58
N LYS A 51 14.73 11.03 -6.98
CA LYS A 51 15.39 10.59 -8.21
C LYS A 51 16.06 9.25 -7.93
N ILE A 52 15.27 8.19 -7.99
CA ILE A 52 15.78 6.83 -7.85
C ILE A 52 16.10 6.32 -9.25
N ASP A 53 17.34 5.89 -9.46
CA ASP A 53 17.73 5.25 -10.70
C ASP A 53 16.93 3.94 -10.88
N MET A 54 16.10 3.87 -11.93
CA MET A 54 15.32 2.67 -12.24
C MET A 54 16.16 1.58 -12.93
N VAL A 55 17.42 1.89 -13.26
CA VAL A 55 18.32 1.02 -14.02
C VAL A 55 19.12 0.10 -13.10
N ARG A 56 19.01 -1.20 -13.33
CA ARG A 56 19.84 -2.25 -12.72
C ARG A 56 20.87 -2.73 -13.73
N TRP A 57 22.14 -2.42 -13.48
CA TRP A 57 23.23 -2.77 -14.38
C TRP A 57 23.61 -4.25 -14.31
N GLN A 58 23.69 -4.89 -15.47
CA GLN A 58 24.23 -6.23 -15.67
C GLN A 58 25.65 -6.15 -16.23
N PRO A 59 26.52 -7.13 -15.94
CA PRO A 59 27.82 -7.21 -16.59
C PRO A 59 27.65 -7.44 -18.10
N SER A 60 28.54 -6.86 -18.91
CA SER A 60 28.56 -7.14 -20.35
C SER A 60 28.92 -8.61 -20.60
N LYS A 61 28.22 -9.28 -21.51
CA LYS A 61 28.60 -10.64 -21.94
C LYS A 61 29.90 -10.65 -22.73
N ASP A 62 30.07 -9.66 -23.60
CA ASP A 62 31.24 -9.51 -24.45
C ASP A 62 32.22 -8.48 -23.88
N SER A 63 33.47 -8.56 -24.36
CA SER A 63 34.49 -7.56 -24.06
C SER A 63 34.19 -6.27 -24.82
N LEU A 64 34.03 -5.17 -24.07
CA LEU A 64 33.81 -3.85 -24.63
C LEU A 64 35.14 -3.17 -24.99
N ALA A 65 35.16 -2.40 -26.07
CA ALA A 65 36.32 -1.59 -26.44
C ALA A 65 36.68 -0.55 -25.36
N ARG A 66 35.67 -0.02 -24.66
CA ARG A 66 35.79 0.83 -23.49
C ARG A 66 34.99 0.24 -22.33
N VAL A 67 35.63 0.09 -21.18
CA VAL A 67 34.96 -0.40 -19.96
C VAL A 67 33.95 0.63 -19.48
N VAL A 68 32.76 0.17 -19.09
CA VAL A 68 31.75 1.02 -18.43
C VAL A 68 32.14 1.21 -16.98
N THR A 69 32.44 2.46 -16.60
CA THR A 69 32.79 2.87 -15.23
C THR A 69 31.54 3.06 -14.38
N GLU A 70 31.71 3.21 -13.06
CA GLU A 70 30.57 3.51 -12.17
C GLU A 70 29.96 4.90 -12.46
N ALA A 71 30.78 5.88 -12.85
CA ALA A 71 30.29 7.19 -13.27
C ALA A 71 29.47 7.12 -14.57
N ASP A 72 29.88 6.26 -15.51
CA ASP A 72 29.09 6.01 -16.73
C ASP A 72 27.73 5.41 -16.36
N ARG A 73 27.70 4.45 -15.42
CA ARG A 73 26.46 3.83 -14.95
C ARG A 73 25.50 4.83 -14.32
N GLU A 74 26.01 5.69 -13.44
CA GLU A 74 25.20 6.70 -12.77
C GLU A 74 24.62 7.72 -13.76
N THR A 75 25.46 8.25 -14.67
CA THR A 75 25.04 9.27 -15.63
C THR A 75 24.10 8.73 -16.70
N VAL A 76 24.38 7.55 -17.25
CA VAL A 76 23.53 6.89 -18.25
C VAL A 76 22.25 6.36 -17.62
N GLY A 77 22.32 5.78 -16.41
CA GLY A 77 21.16 5.29 -15.67
C GLY A 77 20.18 6.41 -15.34
N THR A 78 20.71 7.54 -14.86
CA THR A 78 19.93 8.78 -14.63
C THR A 78 19.27 9.24 -15.94
N ALA A 79 20.01 9.29 -17.05
CA ALA A 79 19.45 9.74 -18.32
C ALA A 79 18.30 8.85 -18.82
N ILE A 80 18.43 7.52 -18.69
CA ILE A 80 17.36 6.57 -19.04
C ILE A 80 16.13 6.79 -18.14
N THR A 81 16.36 6.92 -16.84
CA THR A 81 15.30 7.15 -15.85
C THR A 81 14.54 8.44 -16.17
N GLU A 82 15.27 9.55 -16.37
CA GLU A 82 14.67 10.85 -16.69
C GLU A 82 13.93 10.84 -18.03
N ALA A 83 14.48 10.16 -19.05
CA ALA A 83 13.84 10.05 -20.35
C ALA A 83 12.47 9.36 -20.27
N TRP A 84 12.39 8.20 -19.62
CA TRP A 84 11.12 7.48 -19.51
C TRP A 84 10.12 8.17 -18.57
N ASN A 85 10.58 8.85 -17.52
CA ASN A 85 9.72 9.67 -16.67
C ASN A 85 9.17 10.89 -17.41
N ALA A 86 10.00 11.57 -18.21
CA ALA A 86 9.56 12.67 -19.05
C ALA A 86 8.56 12.20 -20.11
N HIS A 87 8.76 11.02 -20.69
CA HIS A 87 7.80 10.41 -21.62
C HIS A 87 6.46 10.09 -20.94
N ALA A 88 6.47 9.53 -19.73
CA ALA A 88 5.28 9.28 -18.93
C ALA A 88 4.51 10.58 -18.60
N ALA A 89 5.22 11.63 -18.17
CA ALA A 89 4.63 12.93 -17.89
C ALA A 89 4.04 13.59 -19.15
N ALA A 90 4.73 13.51 -20.29
CA ALA A 90 4.28 14.06 -21.56
C ALA A 90 2.98 13.40 -22.05
N GLN A 91 2.83 12.07 -21.88
CA GLN A 91 1.59 11.36 -22.20
C GLN A 91 0.41 11.87 -21.35
N HIS A 92 0.66 12.19 -20.08
CA HIS A 92 -0.40 12.66 -19.18
C HIS A 92 -0.81 14.10 -19.48
N ILE A 93 0.17 15.00 -19.64
CA ILE A 93 -0.04 16.45 -19.74
C ILE A 93 -0.32 16.89 -21.19
N GLY A 94 0.06 16.08 -22.19
CA GLY A 94 -0.01 16.43 -23.60
C GLY A 94 1.05 17.43 -24.05
N GLN A 95 2.06 17.70 -23.21
CA GLN A 95 3.16 18.61 -23.52
C GLN A 95 4.43 17.83 -23.83
N THR A 96 4.85 17.85 -25.09
CA THR A 96 5.97 17.03 -25.60
C THR A 96 7.28 17.79 -25.77
N ALA A 97 7.26 19.13 -25.64
CA ALA A 97 8.46 19.96 -25.83
C ALA A 97 9.63 19.55 -24.92
N VAL A 98 9.33 19.10 -23.69
CA VAL A 98 10.31 18.66 -22.70
C VAL A 98 11.07 17.39 -23.13
N LEU A 99 10.55 16.62 -24.09
CA LEU A 99 11.19 15.37 -24.55
C LEU A 99 12.50 15.62 -25.30
N ALA A 100 12.69 16.81 -25.87
CA ALA A 100 13.92 17.18 -26.58
C ALA A 100 15.15 17.26 -25.67
N ASP A 101 14.95 17.31 -24.35
CA ASP A 101 16.05 17.30 -23.36
C ASP A 101 16.57 15.89 -23.03
N TYR A 102 15.89 14.84 -23.50
CA TYR A 102 16.17 13.44 -23.12
C TYR A 102 16.23 12.47 -24.31
N PHE A 103 15.56 12.80 -25.40
CA PHE A 103 15.53 12.03 -26.63
C PHE A 103 16.04 12.87 -27.79
N THR A 104 16.67 12.21 -28.77
CA THR A 104 17.30 12.88 -29.91
C THR A 104 17.02 12.16 -31.22
N ASP A 105 17.07 12.89 -32.32
CA ASP A 105 16.89 12.39 -33.69
C ASP A 105 15.67 11.45 -33.86
N THR A 106 15.92 10.15 -34.14
CA THR A 106 14.85 9.18 -34.41
C THR A 106 14.02 8.87 -33.16
N ALA A 107 14.67 8.76 -32.01
CA ALA A 107 13.96 8.50 -30.76
C ALA A 107 13.09 9.69 -30.34
N LEU A 108 13.54 10.94 -30.55
CA LEU A 108 12.74 12.13 -30.24
C LEU A 108 11.43 12.15 -31.03
N ASN A 109 11.51 11.96 -32.35
CA ASN A 109 10.33 11.95 -33.21
C ASN A 109 9.33 10.86 -32.79
N ARG A 110 9.82 9.67 -32.42
CA ARG A 110 8.97 8.56 -31.95
C ARG A 110 8.38 8.82 -30.56
N ALA A 111 9.15 9.39 -29.64
CA ALA A 111 8.70 9.71 -28.29
C ALA A 111 7.59 10.77 -28.32
N VAL A 112 7.77 11.84 -29.12
CA VAL A 112 6.75 12.89 -29.33
C VAL A 112 5.47 12.29 -29.91
N GLN A 113 5.58 11.56 -31.02
CA GLN A 113 4.41 10.93 -31.65
C GLN A 113 3.69 9.98 -30.69
N SER A 114 4.43 9.13 -29.97
CA SER A 114 3.86 8.21 -29.00
C SER A 114 3.15 8.93 -27.86
N ALA A 115 3.71 10.03 -27.35
CA ALA A 115 3.12 10.79 -26.26
C ALA A 115 1.84 11.53 -26.70
N GLU A 116 1.85 12.14 -27.88
CA GLU A 116 0.66 12.79 -28.47
C GLU A 116 -0.46 11.79 -28.73
N MET A 117 -0.15 10.63 -29.32
CA MET A 117 -1.12 9.57 -29.53
C MET A 117 -1.70 9.05 -28.21
N ALA A 118 -0.85 8.86 -27.20
CA ALA A 118 -1.27 8.38 -25.89
C ALA A 118 -2.22 9.38 -25.21
N HIS A 119 -1.89 10.67 -25.27
CA HIS A 119 -2.74 11.74 -24.76
C HIS A 119 -4.09 11.77 -25.49
N ALA A 120 -4.08 11.74 -26.83
CA ALA A 120 -5.30 11.84 -27.65
C ALA A 120 -6.22 10.60 -27.57
N SER A 121 -5.68 9.44 -27.19
CA SER A 121 -6.42 8.17 -27.12
C SER A 121 -6.69 7.68 -25.70
N ASP A 122 -6.38 8.50 -24.69
CA ASP A 122 -6.45 8.13 -23.28
C ASP A 122 -5.78 6.78 -22.93
N THR A 123 -4.64 6.53 -23.58
CA THR A 123 -3.75 5.43 -23.26
C THR A 123 -2.53 5.92 -22.50
N ARG A 124 -1.93 5.06 -21.69
CA ARG A 124 -0.79 5.38 -20.83
C ARG A 124 0.22 4.24 -20.85
N MET A 125 1.48 4.60 -20.77
CA MET A 125 2.62 3.68 -20.63
C MET A 125 3.54 4.19 -19.53
N ALA A 126 3.90 3.30 -18.60
CA ALA A 126 4.90 3.54 -17.56
C ALA A 126 5.96 2.44 -17.59
N VAL A 127 7.24 2.84 -17.59
CA VAL A 127 8.37 1.93 -17.39
C VAL A 127 8.62 1.83 -15.88
N LEU A 128 8.56 0.62 -15.34
CA LEU A 128 8.65 0.37 -13.89
C LEU A 128 10.08 0.05 -13.46
N ALA A 129 10.83 -0.64 -14.31
CA ALA A 129 12.20 -1.02 -14.07
C ALA A 129 12.91 -1.34 -15.38
N VAL A 130 14.23 -1.13 -15.38
CA VAL A 130 15.11 -1.45 -16.49
C VAL A 130 16.28 -2.27 -15.96
N SER A 131 16.55 -3.43 -16.55
CA SER A 131 17.85 -4.11 -16.42
C SER A 131 18.66 -3.83 -17.68
N ALA A 132 19.88 -3.31 -17.52
CA ALA A 132 20.70 -2.86 -18.63
C ALA A 132 22.02 -3.63 -18.72
N GLU A 133 22.24 -4.30 -19.85
CA GLU A 133 23.48 -4.95 -20.21
C GLU A 133 24.21 -4.12 -21.28
N PRO A 134 25.42 -3.58 -21.01
CA PRO A 134 26.19 -2.91 -22.05
C PRO A 134 26.65 -3.89 -23.14
N VAL A 135 26.36 -3.57 -24.39
CA VAL A 135 26.78 -4.36 -25.56
C VAL A 135 27.78 -3.61 -26.45
N PHE A 136 27.81 -2.28 -26.36
CA PHE A 136 28.79 -1.45 -27.06
C PHE A 136 29.08 -0.16 -26.28
N HIS A 137 30.34 0.26 -26.27
CA HIS A 137 30.76 1.54 -25.72
C HIS A 137 31.90 2.07 -26.59
N HIS A 138 31.68 3.21 -27.24
CA HIS A 138 32.66 3.81 -28.13
C HIS A 138 33.90 4.29 -27.36
N LEU A 139 35.06 4.30 -28.02
CA LEU A 139 36.35 4.62 -27.39
C LEU A 139 36.40 6.03 -26.80
N ASP A 140 35.77 7.00 -27.47
CA ASP A 140 35.71 8.38 -26.96
C ASP A 140 34.73 8.58 -25.79
N GLY A 141 33.89 7.57 -25.48
CA GLY A 141 32.91 7.62 -24.40
C GLY A 141 31.58 8.29 -24.74
N THR A 142 31.37 8.74 -25.99
CA THR A 142 30.19 9.53 -26.37
C THR A 142 29.01 8.73 -26.91
N LEU A 143 29.16 7.41 -27.10
CA LEU A 143 28.14 6.54 -27.66
C LEU A 143 28.12 5.21 -26.91
N MET A 144 26.94 4.80 -26.45
CA MET A 144 26.73 3.55 -25.72
C MET A 144 25.51 2.82 -26.27
N GLN A 145 25.59 1.50 -26.40
CA GLN A 145 24.44 0.65 -26.66
C GLN A 145 24.23 -0.34 -25.53
N LEU A 146 22.97 -0.49 -25.15
CA LEU A 146 22.51 -1.34 -24.07
C LEU A 146 21.46 -2.30 -24.61
N MET A 147 21.65 -3.60 -24.35
CA MET A 147 20.53 -4.53 -24.35
C MET A 147 19.78 -4.33 -23.05
N VAL A 148 18.51 -3.92 -23.14
CA VAL A 148 17.68 -3.65 -21.97
C VAL A 148 16.54 -4.65 -21.88
N GLU A 149 16.25 -5.09 -20.66
CA GLU A 149 14.99 -5.73 -20.30
C GLU A 149 14.18 -4.76 -19.43
N MET A 150 12.95 -4.45 -19.83
CA MET A 150 12.09 -3.48 -19.16
C MET A 150 10.83 -4.15 -18.65
N GLN A 151 10.37 -3.76 -17.46
CA GLN A 151 8.99 -4.00 -17.04
C GLN A 151 8.15 -2.79 -17.41
N VAL A 152 7.09 -3.00 -18.19
CA VAL A 152 6.26 -1.91 -18.74
C VAL A 152 4.80 -2.18 -18.46
N ALA A 153 4.15 -1.23 -17.79
CA ALA A 153 2.70 -1.20 -17.63
C ALA A 153 2.08 -0.34 -18.73
N ARG A 154 1.04 -0.85 -19.38
CA ARG A 154 0.21 -0.10 -20.34
C ARG A 154 -1.25 -0.25 -20.00
N TYR A 155 -1.98 0.84 -20.09
CA TYR A 155 -3.42 0.81 -19.93
C TYR A 155 -4.16 1.84 -20.76
N SER A 156 -5.46 1.64 -20.94
CA SER A 156 -6.38 2.63 -21.51
C SER A 156 -7.44 3.03 -20.49
N ILE A 157 -7.99 4.23 -20.66
CA ILE A 157 -9.13 4.73 -19.88
C ILE A 157 -10.34 4.73 -20.82
N ASN A 158 -11.45 4.14 -20.37
CA ASN A 158 -12.70 4.15 -21.14
C ASN A 158 -13.40 5.51 -20.99
N ASP A 159 -14.39 5.78 -21.85
CA ASP A 159 -15.16 7.03 -21.83
C ASP A 159 -15.86 7.30 -20.48
N ASP A 160 -16.19 6.25 -19.72
CA ASP A 160 -16.81 6.34 -18.39
C ASP A 160 -15.78 6.50 -17.24
N GLY A 161 -14.49 6.61 -17.56
CA GLY A 161 -13.38 6.73 -16.60
C GLY A 161 -12.95 5.41 -15.96
N SER A 162 -13.55 4.27 -16.35
CA SER A 162 -13.14 2.94 -15.90
C SER A 162 -11.87 2.47 -16.59
N LEU A 163 -11.18 1.51 -15.96
CA LEU A 163 -9.99 0.89 -16.54
C LEU A 163 -10.37 0.05 -17.77
N GLY A 164 -9.82 0.40 -18.92
CA GLY A 164 -9.96 -0.37 -20.15
C GLY A 164 -8.95 -1.52 -20.25
N LEU A 165 -8.21 -1.57 -21.36
CA LEU A 165 -7.13 -2.55 -21.52
C LEU A 165 -6.08 -2.32 -20.43
N PHE A 166 -5.59 -3.40 -19.83
CA PHE A 166 -4.40 -3.39 -18.96
C PHE A 166 -3.44 -4.50 -19.39
N ARG A 167 -2.14 -4.16 -19.48
CA ARG A 167 -1.04 -5.09 -19.76
C ARG A 167 0.18 -4.73 -18.94
N LEU A 168 0.73 -5.73 -18.25
CA LEU A 168 2.07 -5.67 -17.68
C LEU A 168 2.96 -6.61 -18.49
N THR A 169 4.05 -6.10 -19.05
CA THR A 169 4.92 -6.84 -19.97
C THR A 169 6.38 -6.75 -19.57
N ARG A 170 7.13 -7.81 -19.85
CA ARG A 170 8.59 -7.79 -19.91
C ARG A 170 8.98 -7.58 -21.37
N GLU A 171 9.71 -6.52 -21.65
CA GLU A 171 10.11 -6.15 -23.01
C GLU A 171 11.62 -6.14 -23.12
N THR A 172 12.17 -6.69 -24.22
CA THR A 172 13.58 -6.56 -24.54
C THR A 172 13.77 -5.54 -25.64
N ALA A 173 14.83 -4.73 -25.54
CA ALA A 173 15.11 -3.71 -26.54
C ALA A 173 16.61 -3.42 -26.66
N LEU A 174 17.04 -3.00 -27.84
CA LEU A 174 18.34 -2.37 -28.02
C LEU A 174 18.18 -0.85 -27.89
N THR A 175 18.80 -0.27 -26.86
CA THR A 175 18.81 1.19 -26.63
C THR A 175 20.18 1.75 -26.97
N THR A 176 20.22 2.75 -27.86
CA THR A 176 21.43 3.50 -28.20
C THR A 176 21.34 4.90 -27.58
N LEU A 177 22.35 5.27 -26.80
CA LEU A 177 22.48 6.58 -26.19
C LEU A 177 23.70 7.32 -26.75
N VAL A 178 23.60 8.64 -26.82
CA VAL A 178 24.67 9.53 -27.24
C VAL A 178 24.85 10.64 -26.21
N GLU A 179 26.09 11.01 -25.92
CA GLU A 179 26.39 12.16 -25.08
C GLU A 179 26.39 13.44 -25.94
N LYS A 180 25.48 14.37 -25.65
CA LYS A 180 25.40 15.70 -26.25
C LYS A 180 25.45 16.74 -25.14
N THR A 181 26.33 17.74 -25.27
CA THR A 181 26.37 18.91 -24.37
C THR A 181 26.48 18.52 -22.88
N SER A 182 27.29 17.50 -22.56
CA SER A 182 27.47 16.94 -21.21
C SER A 182 26.23 16.27 -20.60
N ARG A 183 25.29 15.78 -21.42
CA ARG A 183 24.17 14.93 -21.02
C ARG A 183 24.01 13.75 -21.97
N TRP A 184 23.54 12.63 -21.46
CA TRP A 184 23.16 11.48 -22.28
C TRP A 184 21.72 11.65 -22.78
N GLU A 185 21.52 11.42 -24.06
CA GLU A 185 20.21 11.42 -24.73
C GLU A 185 19.98 10.06 -25.41
N ILE A 186 18.74 9.56 -25.40
CA ILE A 186 18.37 8.35 -26.15
C ILE A 186 18.29 8.71 -27.64
N LEU A 187 19.13 8.06 -28.45
CA LEU A 187 19.20 8.23 -29.92
C LEU A 187 18.27 7.26 -30.65
N SER A 188 18.23 6.00 -30.20
CA SER A 188 17.32 4.97 -30.72
C SER A 188 16.91 4.02 -29.60
N HIS A 189 15.68 3.51 -29.69
CA HIS A 189 15.15 2.46 -28.83
C HIS A 189 14.34 1.49 -29.71
N GLU A 190 14.83 0.27 -29.86
CA GLU A 190 14.28 -0.74 -30.75
C GLU A 190 13.83 -1.95 -29.94
N ARG A 191 12.50 -2.07 -29.75
CA ARG A 191 11.90 -3.21 -29.07
C ARG A 191 12.06 -4.48 -29.92
N ILE A 192 12.69 -5.48 -29.35
CA ILE A 192 12.98 -6.78 -29.98
C ILE A 192 11.86 -7.78 -29.67
N ASP A 193 11.46 -7.86 -28.41
CA ASP A 193 10.44 -8.79 -27.94
C ASP A 193 9.61 -8.20 -26.79
N ALA A 194 8.40 -8.74 -26.58
CA ALA A 194 7.50 -8.34 -25.52
C ALA A 194 6.60 -9.51 -25.07
N GLU A 195 6.76 -9.93 -23.83
CA GLU A 195 5.97 -11.00 -23.24
C GLU A 195 5.12 -10.49 -22.05
N PRO A 196 3.86 -10.93 -21.91
CA PRO A 196 3.07 -10.61 -20.72
C PRO A 196 3.70 -11.18 -19.45
N ILE A 197 3.84 -10.35 -18.41
CA ILE A 197 4.15 -10.83 -17.06
C ILE A 197 2.91 -11.53 -16.53
N ARG A 198 3.05 -12.83 -16.28
CA ARG A 198 1.96 -13.66 -15.75
C ARG A 198 1.89 -13.54 -14.23
N LEU A 199 0.70 -13.73 -13.71
CA LEU A 199 0.53 -13.95 -12.28
C LEU A 199 1.13 -15.33 -11.94
N PRO A 200 1.94 -15.44 -10.87
CA PRO A 200 2.27 -16.74 -10.33
C PRO A 200 0.98 -17.42 -9.80
N PRO A 201 1.00 -18.75 -9.60
CA PRO A 201 -0.07 -19.43 -8.88
C PRO A 201 -0.31 -18.78 -7.52
N SER A 202 -1.57 -18.71 -7.08
CA SER A 202 -1.86 -18.25 -5.72
C SER A 202 -1.20 -19.19 -4.69
N PRO A 203 -0.53 -18.65 -3.65
CA PRO A 203 0.02 -19.45 -2.57
C PRO A 203 -1.11 -20.12 -1.77
N ASP A 204 -0.76 -21.14 -0.97
CA ASP A 204 -1.70 -21.79 -0.07
C ASP A 204 -2.09 -20.84 1.07
N THR A 205 -3.33 -20.35 1.04
CA THR A 205 -3.87 -19.42 2.04
C THR A 205 -4.41 -20.11 3.28
N ASN A 206 -4.48 -21.45 3.32
CA ASN A 206 -4.95 -22.18 4.50
C ASN A 206 -4.04 -21.96 5.73
N ALA A 207 -2.75 -21.67 5.49
CA ALA A 207 -1.77 -21.41 6.55
C ALA A 207 -1.96 -20.06 7.27
N ILE A 208 -2.79 -19.16 6.74
CA ILE A 208 -3.10 -17.86 7.36
C ILE A 208 -3.83 -18.07 8.68
N GLY A 209 -4.76 -19.02 8.74
CA GLY A 209 -5.58 -19.29 9.93
C GLY A 209 -6.48 -18.11 10.32
N ALA A 210 -7.12 -18.24 11.49
CA ALA A 210 -7.98 -17.18 12.03
C ALA A 210 -7.14 -16.06 12.65
N MET A 211 -7.52 -14.80 12.40
CA MET A 211 -6.77 -13.63 12.87
C MET A 211 -7.56 -12.72 13.78
N ALA A 212 -7.08 -12.56 15.01
CA ALA A 212 -7.52 -11.52 15.93
C ALA A 212 -6.44 -10.43 15.95
N GLY A 213 -6.74 -9.31 15.31
CA GLY A 213 -5.73 -8.34 14.88
C GLY A 213 -5.85 -6.96 15.52
N ILE A 214 -4.72 -6.26 15.62
CA ILE A 214 -4.67 -4.84 16.00
C ILE A 214 -3.96 -4.03 14.91
N ASN A 215 -4.60 -2.95 14.43
CA ASN A 215 -3.93 -1.94 13.62
C ASN A 215 -3.03 -1.10 14.53
N TYR A 216 -1.72 -1.15 14.29
CA TYR A 216 -0.74 -0.67 15.25
C TYR A 216 0.00 0.60 14.81
N TYR A 217 -0.05 1.59 15.70
CA TYR A 217 0.85 2.74 15.77
C TYR A 217 1.26 2.96 17.23
N PRO A 218 2.50 3.38 17.52
CA PRO A 218 2.88 3.79 18.87
C PRO A 218 2.13 5.06 19.28
N ALA A 219 1.72 5.15 20.54
CA ALA A 219 0.82 6.19 21.03
C ALA A 219 1.31 7.63 20.76
N LYS A 220 2.62 7.89 20.93
CA LYS A 220 3.20 9.24 20.86
C LYS A 220 3.70 9.63 19.48
N THR A 221 3.98 8.66 18.63
CA THR A 221 4.60 8.86 17.30
C THR A 221 3.82 8.11 16.21
N PRO A 222 2.51 8.31 16.06
CA PRO A 222 1.71 7.62 15.04
C PRO A 222 1.92 8.19 13.62
N TRP A 223 1.39 7.48 12.61
CA TRP A 223 1.46 7.84 11.19
C TRP A 223 2.87 8.21 10.72
N ARG A 224 3.07 9.44 10.24
CA ARG A 224 4.32 9.91 9.64
C ARG A 224 5.48 9.95 10.64
N ASP A 225 5.19 10.05 11.94
CA ASP A 225 6.22 10.11 12.98
C ASP A 225 6.75 8.73 13.40
N PHE A 226 6.08 7.64 13.02
CA PHE A 226 6.37 6.29 13.51
C PHE A 226 7.79 5.84 13.17
N TRP A 227 8.11 5.77 11.88
CA TRP A 227 9.42 5.29 11.43
C TRP A 227 10.57 6.25 11.74
N PRO A 228 10.42 7.58 11.58
CA PRO A 228 11.45 8.54 12.00
C PRO A 228 11.76 8.44 13.50
N SER A 229 10.73 8.37 14.35
CA SER A 229 10.85 8.38 15.82
C SER A 229 10.70 6.97 16.44
N TYR A 230 11.14 5.95 15.71
CA TYR A 230 11.03 4.55 16.11
C TYR A 230 11.85 4.24 17.37
N GLU A 231 11.19 3.78 18.44
CA GLU A 231 11.82 3.41 19.71
C GLU A 231 11.60 1.92 20.02
N ARG A 232 12.67 1.12 19.95
CA ARG A 232 12.62 -0.35 20.13
C ARG A 232 11.86 -0.80 21.38
N ASN A 233 12.18 -0.20 22.53
CA ASN A 233 11.57 -0.55 23.81
C ASN A 233 10.06 -0.28 23.86
N ILE A 234 9.59 0.77 23.17
CA ILE A 234 8.15 1.08 23.10
C ILE A 234 7.44 0.01 22.26
N ILE A 235 8.01 -0.40 21.13
CA ILE A 235 7.43 -1.45 20.28
C ILE A 235 7.32 -2.77 21.04
N GLU A 236 8.39 -3.18 21.74
CA GLU A 236 8.39 -4.41 22.53
C GLU A 236 7.38 -4.36 23.68
N GLN A 237 7.21 -3.21 24.34
CA GLN A 237 6.21 -3.02 25.39
C GLN A 237 4.79 -3.10 24.83
N ASP A 238 4.53 -2.41 23.72
CA ASP A 238 3.23 -2.43 23.06
C ASP A 238 2.86 -3.83 22.56
N PHE A 239 3.83 -4.62 22.08
CA PHE A 239 3.56 -5.99 21.66
C PHE A 239 3.26 -6.93 22.83
N ASN A 240 3.74 -6.63 24.04
CA ASN A 240 3.24 -7.32 25.24
C ASN A 240 1.78 -6.98 25.49
N LEU A 241 1.39 -5.70 25.38
CA LEU A 241 -0.01 -5.29 25.56
C LEU A 241 -0.92 -5.97 24.54
N ILE A 242 -0.50 -6.05 23.28
CA ILE A 242 -1.25 -6.72 22.22
C ILE A 242 -1.39 -8.23 22.52
N ALA A 243 -0.31 -8.89 22.94
CA ALA A 243 -0.38 -10.30 23.31
C ALA A 243 -1.26 -10.53 24.55
N ASP A 244 -1.24 -9.63 25.53
CA ASP A 244 -2.10 -9.68 26.73
C ASP A 244 -3.59 -9.43 26.41
N LEU A 245 -3.90 -8.89 25.23
CA LEU A 245 -5.27 -8.79 24.69
C LEU A 245 -5.72 -10.07 23.95
N ASP A 246 -4.92 -11.14 24.00
CA ASP A 246 -5.13 -12.41 23.27
C ASP A 246 -5.21 -12.22 21.73
N ALA A 247 -4.70 -11.09 21.23
CA ALA A 247 -4.53 -10.86 19.80
C ALA A 247 -3.32 -11.65 19.28
N ASN A 248 -3.44 -12.20 18.06
CA ASN A 248 -2.39 -13.02 17.44
C ASN A 248 -1.72 -12.35 16.24
N THR A 249 -2.23 -11.19 15.80
CA THR A 249 -1.76 -10.52 14.59
C THR A 249 -1.71 -9.00 14.76
N ILE A 250 -0.75 -8.35 14.12
CA ILE A 250 -0.68 -6.89 14.00
C ILE A 250 -0.67 -6.47 12.54
N ARG A 251 -1.37 -5.39 12.22
CA ARG A 251 -1.27 -4.70 10.93
C ARG A 251 -0.46 -3.41 11.12
N ILE A 252 0.60 -3.26 10.33
CA ILE A 252 1.53 -2.11 10.41
C ILE A 252 1.53 -1.35 9.08
N PHE A 253 2.05 -0.12 9.09
CA PHE A 253 1.94 0.80 7.96
C PHE A 253 3.32 1.32 7.54
N LEU A 254 3.71 1.02 6.31
CA LEU A 254 4.94 1.53 5.69
C LEU A 254 4.57 2.74 4.82
N PRO A 255 5.03 3.96 5.15
CA PRO A 255 4.72 5.15 4.38
C PRO A 255 5.26 5.02 2.97
N HIS A 256 4.66 5.70 1.99
CA HIS A 256 5.03 5.64 0.58
C HIS A 256 6.55 5.68 0.32
N ASP A 257 7.26 6.58 0.98
CA ASP A 257 8.71 6.81 0.84
C ASP A 257 9.62 5.82 1.59
N PHE A 258 9.05 4.87 2.33
CA PHE A 258 9.81 3.88 3.10
C PHE A 258 10.77 3.07 2.21
N GLY A 259 12.05 3.10 2.55
CA GLY A 259 13.11 2.37 1.85
C GLY A 259 13.62 3.03 0.57
N LEU A 260 13.22 4.27 0.27
CA LEU A 260 13.60 4.99 -0.96
C LEU A 260 14.81 5.93 -0.79
N ASN A 261 15.12 6.38 0.43
CA ASN A 261 16.16 7.37 0.68
C ASN A 261 17.55 6.73 0.84
N ASP A 262 18.26 6.53 -0.27
CA ASP A 262 19.62 5.96 -0.30
C ASP A 262 20.75 7.01 -0.22
N ASN A 263 20.44 8.29 -0.41
CA ASN A 263 21.44 9.36 -0.55
C ASN A 263 21.72 10.13 0.75
N GLU A 264 20.88 9.96 1.78
CA GLU A 264 21.03 10.65 3.06
C GLU A 264 21.60 9.71 4.12
N LEU A 265 22.54 10.24 4.92
CA LEU A 265 23.04 9.59 6.13
C LEU A 265 22.07 9.89 7.27
N SER A 266 21.73 8.90 8.08
CA SER A 266 20.81 9.10 9.21
C SER A 266 21.45 9.94 10.31
N ASN A 267 20.76 11.01 10.74
CA ASN A 267 21.13 11.80 11.93
C ASN A 267 21.14 10.97 13.22
N ALA A 268 20.46 9.82 13.26
CA ALA A 268 20.46 8.90 14.40
C ALA A 268 21.81 8.18 14.61
N ALA A 269 22.69 8.14 13.59
CA ALA A 269 24.03 7.55 13.72
C ALA A 269 24.99 8.37 14.59
N LEU A 270 24.61 9.59 15.00
CA LEU A 270 25.40 10.45 15.90
C LEU A 270 24.98 10.32 17.37
N ALA A 271 23.92 9.56 17.68
CA ALA A 271 23.39 9.38 19.04
C ALA A 271 23.15 7.89 19.37
N GLU A 272 24.23 7.26 19.82
CA GLU A 272 24.31 6.06 20.67
C GLU A 272 24.06 4.62 20.15
N THR A 273 24.95 3.76 20.66
CA THR A 273 25.16 2.29 20.55
C THR A 273 25.70 1.68 19.25
N PRO A 274 26.74 0.82 19.33
CA PRO A 274 27.40 0.24 18.16
C PRO A 274 26.46 -0.77 17.48
N PHE A 275 26.04 -0.42 16.26
CA PHE A 275 25.42 -1.35 15.33
C PHE A 275 26.43 -2.47 15.00
N HIS A 276 26.20 -3.68 15.50
CA HIS A 276 26.94 -4.86 15.08
C HIS A 276 26.29 -5.44 13.82
N PHE A 277 26.86 -5.12 12.66
CA PHE A 277 26.49 -5.68 11.34
C PHE A 277 26.70 -7.21 11.23
N ASP A 278 27.20 -7.88 12.28
CA ASP A 278 27.64 -9.29 12.23
C ASP A 278 26.51 -10.32 12.47
N SER A 279 25.24 -9.92 12.64
CA SER A 279 24.11 -10.87 12.69
C SER A 279 23.50 -11.20 11.31
N LEU A 280 23.92 -10.53 10.23
CA LEU A 280 23.48 -10.83 8.87
C LEU A 280 24.26 -12.02 8.29
N LYS A 281 23.89 -13.24 8.70
CA LYS A 281 24.16 -14.44 7.89
C LYS A 281 22.96 -14.71 7.01
N TYR A 282 22.92 -14.02 5.87
CA TYR A 282 22.01 -14.34 4.78
C TYR A 282 22.78 -15.13 3.72
N ASP A 283 22.69 -16.46 3.76
CA ASP A 283 23.06 -17.31 2.64
C ASP A 283 21.83 -17.45 1.72
N SER A 284 21.66 -16.49 0.81
CA SER A 284 20.85 -16.67 -0.41
C SER A 284 21.38 -15.79 -1.55
N PRO A 285 21.29 -16.22 -2.82
CA PRO A 285 22.30 -15.93 -3.82
C PRO A 285 22.02 -14.63 -4.58
N ILE A 286 22.53 -13.51 -4.07
CA ILE A 286 22.99 -12.40 -4.91
C ILE A 286 24.47 -12.21 -4.63
N LYS A 287 25.31 -12.93 -5.38
CA LYS A 287 26.75 -12.67 -5.41
C LYS A 287 27.03 -11.37 -6.17
N THR A 288 26.80 -10.23 -5.53
CA THR A 288 27.57 -9.01 -5.88
C THR A 288 28.90 -9.13 -5.15
N ALA A 289 29.92 -9.63 -5.85
CA ALA A 289 31.28 -9.80 -5.34
C ALA A 289 32.04 -8.47 -5.09
N ALA A 290 31.32 -7.33 -5.04
CA ALA A 290 31.88 -6.05 -4.65
C ALA A 290 31.75 -5.86 -3.12
N SER A 291 32.74 -6.43 -2.41
CA SER A 291 33.27 -5.92 -1.14
C SER A 291 32.35 -5.85 0.09
N SER A 292 32.22 -6.97 0.81
CA SER A 292 31.76 -6.98 2.21
C SER A 292 32.59 -6.07 3.12
N ASP A 293 33.88 -5.86 2.80
CA ASP A 293 34.79 -5.00 3.56
C ASP A 293 34.56 -3.50 3.34
N ALA A 294 34.01 -3.09 2.18
CA ALA A 294 33.67 -1.69 1.91
C ALA A 294 32.35 -1.28 2.56
N ARG A 295 31.33 -2.17 2.56
CA ARG A 295 30.10 -1.97 3.34
C ARG A 295 30.38 -1.84 4.83
N LYS A 296 31.30 -2.65 5.38
CA LYS A 296 31.69 -2.58 6.80
C LYS A 296 32.33 -1.25 7.23
N LYS A 297 32.77 -0.39 6.30
CA LYS A 297 33.44 0.88 6.61
C LYS A 297 32.61 2.14 6.32
N ARG A 298 31.39 2.01 5.77
CA ARG A 298 30.51 3.16 5.46
C ARG A 298 29.40 3.28 6.50
N ASN A 299 29.00 4.52 6.80
CA ASN A 299 27.78 4.78 7.54
C ASN A 299 26.55 4.25 6.78
N PRO A 300 25.55 3.68 7.48
CA PRO A 300 24.30 3.25 6.86
C PRO A 300 23.51 4.46 6.33
N THR A 301 22.78 4.21 5.25
CA THR A 301 21.78 5.13 4.66
C THR A 301 20.52 5.20 5.52
N VAL A 302 19.69 6.22 5.28
CA VAL A 302 18.35 6.30 5.86
C VAL A 302 17.54 5.02 5.56
N ALA A 303 17.57 4.53 4.31
CA ALA A 303 16.87 3.32 3.93
C ALA A 303 17.38 2.08 4.70
N GLU A 304 18.69 1.88 4.84
CA GLU A 304 19.26 0.77 5.62
C GLU A 304 18.80 0.80 7.09
N HIS A 305 18.72 1.98 7.69
CA HIS A 305 18.17 2.13 9.05
C HIS A 305 16.67 1.81 9.13
N GLN A 306 15.89 2.21 8.12
CA GLN A 306 14.46 1.88 8.05
C GLN A 306 14.25 0.36 7.95
N PHE A 307 15.00 -0.33 7.09
CA PHE A 307 14.94 -1.80 7.00
C PHE A 307 15.35 -2.48 8.31
N ALA A 308 16.39 -2.00 9.00
CA ALA A 308 16.79 -2.55 10.30
C ALA A 308 15.73 -2.33 11.40
N LYS A 309 14.94 -1.25 11.32
CA LYS A 309 13.79 -1.02 12.22
C LYS A 309 12.64 -1.98 11.91
N LEU A 310 12.37 -2.23 10.62
CA LEU A 310 11.36 -3.20 10.20
C LEU A 310 11.74 -4.62 10.64
N GLU A 311 12.98 -5.04 10.41
CA GLU A 311 13.49 -6.34 10.86
C GLU A 311 13.34 -6.51 12.38
N HIS A 312 13.77 -5.52 13.16
CA HIS A 312 13.56 -5.54 14.62
C HIS A 312 12.08 -5.64 15.01
N LEU A 313 11.18 -4.92 14.34
CA LEU A 313 9.74 -5.01 14.59
C LEU A 313 9.25 -6.44 14.33
N LEU A 314 9.62 -7.01 13.19
CA LEU A 314 9.22 -8.36 12.81
C LEU A 314 9.77 -9.42 13.79
N ASP A 315 11.02 -9.28 14.24
CA ASP A 315 11.63 -10.11 15.27
C ASP A 315 10.89 -10.01 16.61
N ALA A 316 10.57 -8.78 17.04
CA ALA A 316 9.83 -8.53 18.29
C ALA A 316 8.43 -9.15 18.24
N ALA A 317 7.73 -9.03 17.10
CA ALA A 317 6.45 -9.68 16.88
C ALA A 317 6.58 -11.21 16.92
N HIS A 318 7.56 -11.76 16.22
CA HIS A 318 7.82 -13.20 16.20
C HIS A 318 8.09 -13.77 17.60
N ALA A 319 8.89 -13.06 18.41
CA ALA A 319 9.21 -13.44 19.78
C ALA A 319 7.98 -13.48 20.71
N LYS A 320 6.89 -12.82 20.32
CA LYS A 320 5.59 -12.84 21.01
C LYS A 320 4.58 -13.77 20.36
N GLY A 321 4.97 -14.51 19.32
CA GLY A 321 4.05 -15.35 18.55
C GLY A 321 3.07 -14.55 17.69
N LEU A 322 3.29 -13.25 17.52
CA LEU A 322 2.44 -12.39 16.69
C LEU A 322 2.79 -12.54 15.21
N LYS A 323 1.76 -12.62 14.38
CA LYS A 323 1.87 -12.44 12.93
C LYS A 323 1.80 -10.96 12.57
N VAL A 324 2.35 -10.60 11.41
CA VAL A 324 2.44 -9.23 10.92
C VAL A 324 1.88 -9.15 9.51
N ILE A 325 1.05 -8.12 9.28
CA ILE A 325 0.56 -7.71 7.96
C ILE A 325 1.12 -6.31 7.67
N PRO A 326 2.20 -6.21 6.89
CA PRO A 326 2.71 -4.92 6.45
C PRO A 326 1.83 -4.32 5.35
N THR A 327 1.39 -3.07 5.55
CA THR A 327 0.75 -2.24 4.52
C THR A 327 1.83 -1.47 3.76
N LEU A 328 2.01 -1.76 2.47
CA LEU A 328 3.24 -1.41 1.75
C LEU A 328 3.30 0.02 1.23
N PHE A 329 2.16 0.68 0.98
CA PHE A 329 2.09 2.04 0.43
C PHE A 329 1.13 2.93 1.23
N ASP A 330 1.27 2.93 2.54
CA ASP A 330 0.45 3.81 3.38
C ASP A 330 0.73 5.29 3.06
N LEU A 331 -0.31 6.12 3.14
CA LEU A 331 -0.26 7.55 2.84
C LEU A 331 0.31 7.92 1.46
N LYS A 332 0.24 7.02 0.46
CA LYS A 332 0.52 7.40 -0.94
C LYS A 332 -0.54 8.39 -1.43
N GLN A 333 -0.12 9.60 -1.79
CA GLN A 333 -0.99 10.73 -2.11
C GLN A 333 -1.20 10.97 -3.62
N ASP A 334 -0.36 10.40 -4.48
CA ASP A 334 -0.48 10.56 -5.93
C ASP A 334 -0.27 9.25 -6.68
N TYR A 335 -0.73 9.23 -7.93
CA TYR A 335 -0.61 8.10 -8.85
C TYR A 335 0.04 8.52 -10.17
N ASP A 336 0.91 9.53 -10.13
CA ASP A 336 1.59 10.01 -11.34
C ASP A 336 2.50 8.91 -11.91
N LEU A 337 2.48 8.77 -13.23
CA LEU A 337 3.13 7.67 -13.93
C LEU A 337 4.65 7.68 -13.76
N ALA A 338 5.24 8.88 -13.64
CA ALA A 338 6.67 9.05 -13.40
C ALA A 338 7.11 8.51 -12.01
N GLY A 339 6.18 8.35 -11.06
CA GLY A 339 6.46 7.80 -9.74
C GLY A 339 6.44 6.27 -9.68
N TRP A 340 5.91 5.58 -10.69
CA TRP A 340 5.68 4.13 -10.60
C TRP A 340 6.98 3.31 -10.56
N SER A 341 8.09 3.84 -11.09
CA SER A 341 9.40 3.20 -10.97
C SER A 341 9.94 3.23 -9.54
N ASN A 342 9.65 4.30 -8.78
CA ASN A 342 10.00 4.39 -7.37
C ASN A 342 9.19 3.38 -6.55
N ASP A 343 7.89 3.23 -6.88
CA ASP A 343 7.02 2.24 -6.24
C ASP A 343 7.52 0.81 -6.50
N HIS A 344 7.88 0.50 -7.75
CA HIS A 344 8.52 -0.78 -8.08
C HIS A 344 9.85 -0.96 -7.33
N HIS A 345 10.69 0.07 -7.26
CA HIS A 345 11.96 0.01 -6.52
C HIS A 345 11.74 -0.35 -5.05
N LYS A 346 10.78 0.29 -4.39
CA LYS A 346 10.39 -0.05 -3.02
C LYS A 346 10.00 -1.52 -2.88
N LEU A 347 9.12 -2.02 -3.73
CA LEU A 347 8.70 -3.43 -3.69
C LEU A 347 9.88 -4.37 -3.87
N SER A 348 10.79 -4.05 -4.80
CA SER A 348 11.97 -4.86 -5.07
C SER A 348 12.97 -4.94 -3.90
N ARG A 349 12.88 -4.00 -2.95
CA ARG A 349 13.68 -3.99 -1.71
C ARG A 349 12.96 -4.70 -0.56
N LEU A 350 11.63 -4.50 -0.45
CA LEU A 350 10.82 -5.08 0.62
C LEU A 350 10.52 -6.57 0.42
N ALA A 351 10.20 -6.99 -0.81
CA ALA A 351 9.68 -8.33 -1.09
C ALA A 351 10.60 -9.46 -0.56
N PRO A 352 11.94 -9.43 -0.75
CA PRO A 352 12.80 -10.48 -0.22
C PRO A 352 12.80 -10.55 1.32
N LEU A 353 12.85 -9.39 1.99
CA LEU A 353 12.83 -9.32 3.46
C LEU A 353 11.51 -9.84 4.02
N LEU A 354 10.39 -9.47 3.41
CA LEU A 354 9.07 -9.90 3.85
C LEU A 354 8.80 -11.38 3.58
N ALA A 355 9.31 -11.92 2.48
CA ALA A 355 9.15 -13.34 2.12
C ALA A 355 9.95 -14.28 3.03
N ASP A 356 11.10 -13.84 3.54
CA ASP A 356 11.96 -14.67 4.39
C ASP A 356 11.53 -14.67 5.86
N HIS A 357 10.80 -13.65 6.31
CA HIS A 357 10.55 -13.45 7.72
C HIS A 357 9.31 -14.23 8.24
N PRO A 358 9.46 -15.12 9.26
CA PRO A 358 8.39 -16.02 9.71
C PRO A 358 7.18 -15.36 10.39
N ALA A 359 7.34 -14.11 10.86
CA ALA A 359 6.23 -13.32 11.38
C ALA A 359 5.30 -12.79 10.28
N VAL A 360 5.75 -12.62 9.04
CA VAL A 360 4.91 -12.08 7.96
C VAL A 360 3.89 -13.15 7.56
N SER A 361 2.60 -12.79 7.58
CA SER A 361 1.54 -13.73 7.15
C SER A 361 1.08 -13.47 5.73
N TYR A 362 0.86 -12.20 5.39
CA TYR A 362 0.55 -11.71 4.06
C TYR A 362 0.83 -10.20 4.05
N VAL A 363 0.78 -9.57 2.87
CA VAL A 363 0.94 -8.12 2.75
C VAL A 363 -0.34 -7.46 2.29
N ASP A 364 -0.58 -6.26 2.79
CA ASP A 364 -1.57 -5.34 2.26
C ASP A 364 -0.86 -4.35 1.33
N LEU A 365 -1.25 -4.27 0.06
CA LEU A 365 -0.58 -3.37 -0.87
C LEU A 365 -0.74 -1.91 -0.43
N LYS A 366 -1.95 -1.47 -0.10
CA LYS A 366 -2.25 -0.08 0.24
C LYS A 366 -3.52 0.01 1.08
N ASN A 367 -3.48 0.90 2.07
CA ASN A 367 -4.63 1.32 2.85
C ASN A 367 -5.60 2.20 2.02
N GLU A 368 -6.87 1.83 2.02
CA GLU A 368 -8.04 2.60 1.53
C GLU A 368 -7.91 3.24 0.13
N PRO A 369 -7.42 2.54 -0.91
CA PRO A 369 -7.24 3.15 -2.22
C PRO A 369 -8.56 3.47 -2.95
N ASP A 370 -9.69 2.94 -2.53
CA ASP A 370 -11.01 3.29 -3.07
C ASP A 370 -11.39 4.76 -2.78
N LEU A 371 -10.86 5.33 -1.70
CA LEU A 371 -11.04 6.76 -1.39
C LEU A 371 -10.32 7.67 -2.40
N ASP A 372 -9.31 7.15 -3.10
CA ASP A 372 -8.52 7.89 -4.08
C ASP A 372 -9.20 7.98 -5.46
N PHE A 373 -10.23 7.15 -5.72
CA PHE A 373 -10.86 7.06 -7.05
C PHE A 373 -11.46 8.37 -7.53
N GLN A 374 -12.12 9.11 -6.64
CA GLN A 374 -12.80 10.36 -7.00
C GLN A 374 -11.82 11.43 -7.49
N HIS A 375 -10.61 11.46 -6.94
CA HIS A 375 -9.63 12.52 -7.18
C HIS A 375 -8.60 12.15 -8.25
N HIS A 376 -8.15 10.89 -8.27
CA HIS A 376 -7.08 10.44 -9.18
C HIS A 376 -7.61 9.72 -10.42
N GLY A 377 -8.91 9.44 -10.45
CA GLY A 377 -9.57 8.67 -11.50
C GLY A 377 -9.42 7.17 -11.28
N ARG A 378 -10.54 6.45 -11.24
CA ARG A 378 -10.60 5.01 -10.96
C ARG A 378 -9.66 4.19 -11.84
N ALA A 379 -9.62 4.45 -13.16
CA ALA A 379 -8.73 3.73 -14.07
C ALA A 379 -7.25 3.82 -13.68
N ARG A 380 -6.78 4.99 -13.26
CA ARG A 380 -5.37 5.22 -12.90
C ARG A 380 -5.01 4.47 -11.63
N VAL A 381 -5.85 4.58 -10.60
CA VAL A 381 -5.65 3.90 -9.32
C VAL A 381 -5.68 2.38 -9.52
N GLU A 382 -6.67 1.84 -10.25
CA GLU A 382 -6.73 0.41 -10.54
C GLU A 382 -5.54 -0.08 -11.37
N ALA A 383 -5.07 0.69 -12.36
CA ALA A 383 -3.90 0.32 -13.14
C ALA A 383 -2.63 0.28 -12.28
N TRP A 384 -2.48 1.20 -11.34
CA TRP A 384 -1.38 1.18 -10.37
C TRP A 384 -1.49 -0.03 -9.44
N LEU A 385 -2.67 -0.28 -8.85
CA LEU A 385 -2.91 -1.42 -7.97
C LEU A 385 -2.59 -2.75 -8.67
N ARG A 386 -3.03 -2.92 -9.93
CA ARG A 386 -2.71 -4.11 -10.74
C ARG A 386 -1.21 -4.24 -10.96
N SER A 387 -0.53 -3.16 -11.33
CA SER A 387 0.91 -3.17 -11.61
C SER A 387 1.71 -3.55 -10.38
N MET A 388 1.44 -2.91 -9.24
CA MET A 388 2.19 -3.13 -8.01
C MET A 388 1.86 -4.48 -7.36
N THR A 389 0.59 -4.93 -7.40
CA THR A 389 0.21 -6.29 -6.95
C THR A 389 0.93 -7.35 -7.77
N MET A 390 0.87 -7.27 -9.10
CA MET A 390 1.51 -8.25 -9.99
C MET A 390 3.04 -8.23 -9.83
N THR A 391 3.62 -7.05 -9.64
CA THR A 391 5.05 -6.88 -9.36
C THR A 391 5.44 -7.58 -8.06
N PHE A 392 4.74 -7.30 -6.95
CA PHE A 392 5.03 -7.93 -5.66
C PHE A 392 4.91 -9.45 -5.73
N LYS A 393 3.83 -9.97 -6.32
CA LYS A 393 3.64 -11.43 -6.46
C LYS A 393 4.76 -12.08 -7.29
N ASN A 394 5.29 -11.42 -8.31
CA ASN A 394 6.43 -11.96 -9.06
C ASN A 394 7.75 -11.91 -8.27
N LEU A 395 7.89 -10.98 -7.33
CA LEU A 395 9.08 -10.85 -6.47
C LEU A 395 9.04 -11.80 -5.26
N ALA A 396 7.85 -12.06 -4.71
CA ALA A 396 7.60 -12.89 -3.54
C ALA A 396 6.35 -13.78 -3.79
N PRO A 397 6.45 -14.82 -4.65
CA PRO A 397 5.30 -15.62 -5.09
C PRO A 397 4.63 -16.41 -3.98
N ASP A 398 5.36 -16.72 -2.91
CA ASP A 398 4.86 -17.50 -1.77
C ASP A 398 4.18 -16.63 -0.70
N VAL A 399 4.20 -15.30 -0.84
CA VAL A 399 3.58 -14.37 0.12
C VAL A 399 2.22 -13.93 -0.41
N PRO A 400 1.10 -14.23 0.29
CA PRO A 400 -0.23 -13.78 -0.13
C PRO A 400 -0.35 -12.26 -0.13
N VAL A 401 -1.20 -11.71 -1.02
CA VAL A 401 -1.41 -10.27 -1.17
C VAL A 401 -2.90 -9.90 -1.04
N THR A 402 -3.17 -8.79 -0.34
CA THR A 402 -4.48 -8.10 -0.31
C THR A 402 -4.36 -6.62 -0.68
N ILE A 403 -5.51 -5.96 -0.77
CA ILE A 403 -5.68 -4.50 -0.77
C ILE A 403 -6.69 -4.13 0.33
N GLY A 404 -6.31 -3.27 1.27
CA GLY A 404 -7.15 -2.82 2.39
C GLY A 404 -8.22 -1.82 1.96
N TRP A 405 -9.35 -2.28 1.42
CA TRP A 405 -10.44 -1.42 0.95
C TRP A 405 -11.20 -0.72 2.11
N ALA A 406 -11.51 0.57 1.99
CA ALA A 406 -12.26 1.32 3.00
C ALA A 406 -13.73 0.89 3.11
N SER A 407 -14.22 0.14 2.12
CA SER A 407 -15.63 -0.22 1.99
C SER A 407 -15.82 -1.61 1.38
N HIS A 408 -16.78 -2.36 1.93
CA HIS A 408 -17.27 -3.64 1.39
C HIS A 408 -17.64 -3.58 -0.11
N ARG A 409 -18.00 -2.41 -0.65
CA ARG A 409 -18.39 -2.25 -2.06
C ARG A 409 -17.27 -2.59 -3.03
N ASP A 410 -16.02 -2.35 -2.63
CA ASP A 410 -14.83 -2.62 -3.43
C ASP A 410 -14.07 -3.87 -2.97
N ALA A 411 -14.55 -4.60 -1.95
CA ALA A 411 -13.89 -5.80 -1.42
C ALA A 411 -13.63 -6.90 -2.48
N LEU A 412 -14.43 -6.94 -3.55
CA LEU A 412 -14.29 -7.88 -4.67
C LEU A 412 -13.59 -7.27 -5.89
N THR A 413 -13.28 -5.97 -5.85
CA THR A 413 -12.51 -5.27 -6.88
C THR A 413 -11.12 -5.89 -6.94
N LEU A 414 -10.67 -6.26 -8.15
CA LEU A 414 -9.39 -6.94 -8.39
C LEU A 414 -9.25 -8.30 -7.69
N SER A 415 -10.34 -8.91 -7.22
CA SER A 415 -10.31 -10.23 -6.56
C SER A 415 -9.63 -11.32 -7.40
N ASN A 416 -9.56 -11.19 -8.73
CA ASN A 416 -8.88 -12.14 -9.60
C ASN A 416 -7.33 -12.12 -9.49
N ILE A 417 -6.74 -11.12 -8.84
CA ILE A 417 -5.27 -11.02 -8.64
C ILE A 417 -4.85 -11.07 -7.16
N LEU A 418 -5.80 -10.97 -6.23
CA LEU A 418 -5.60 -11.00 -4.78
C LEU A 418 -5.75 -12.41 -4.22
N ASP A 419 -5.09 -12.69 -3.10
CA ASP A 419 -5.13 -13.98 -2.41
C ASP A 419 -6.03 -13.95 -1.16
N VAL A 420 -6.13 -12.77 -0.54
CA VAL A 420 -7.01 -12.47 0.60
C VAL A 420 -7.93 -11.31 0.20
N LEU A 421 -9.18 -11.35 0.66
CA LEU A 421 -10.15 -10.28 0.42
C LEU A 421 -10.35 -9.50 1.72
N THR A 422 -10.21 -8.18 1.67
CA THR A 422 -10.29 -7.36 2.89
C THR A 422 -11.14 -6.12 2.72
N TYR A 423 -11.82 -5.70 3.77
CA TYR A 423 -12.47 -4.39 3.82
C TYR A 423 -12.58 -3.85 5.25
N HIS A 424 -12.83 -2.55 5.36
CA HIS A 424 -13.07 -1.85 6.62
C HIS A 424 -14.58 -1.75 6.90
N ASP A 425 -15.00 -2.06 8.12
CA ASP A 425 -16.40 -1.99 8.53
C ASP A 425 -16.62 -0.83 9.52
N TYR A 426 -16.93 0.35 8.99
CA TYR A 426 -17.34 1.54 9.77
C TYR A 426 -18.78 1.99 9.46
N ALA A 427 -19.46 1.33 8.53
CA ALA A 427 -20.85 1.62 8.19
C ALA A 427 -21.80 1.22 9.34
N ASP A 428 -23.11 1.36 9.11
CA ASP A 428 -24.12 0.98 10.11
C ASP A 428 -23.89 -0.47 10.59
N PRO A 429 -23.63 -0.69 11.89
CA PRO A 429 -23.30 -2.00 12.43
C PRO A 429 -24.48 -3.00 12.35
N SER A 430 -25.72 -2.53 12.22
CA SER A 430 -26.89 -3.41 12.08
C SER A 430 -26.91 -4.20 10.78
N LEU A 431 -26.08 -3.81 9.81
CA LEU A 431 -25.94 -4.43 8.50
C LEU A 431 -24.56 -5.10 8.30
N SER A 432 -23.72 -5.18 9.34
CA SER A 432 -22.37 -5.76 9.23
C SER A 432 -22.39 -7.23 8.81
N ALA A 433 -23.21 -8.06 9.46
CA ALA A 433 -23.35 -9.48 9.12
C ALA A 433 -23.82 -9.68 7.66
N GLN A 434 -24.82 -8.91 7.22
CA GLN A 434 -25.31 -9.00 5.83
C GLN A 434 -24.22 -8.66 4.82
N ARG A 435 -23.44 -7.60 5.05
CA ARG A 435 -22.33 -7.22 4.17
C ARG A 435 -21.28 -8.32 4.10
N LEU A 436 -20.94 -8.93 5.22
CA LEU A 436 -19.98 -10.02 5.29
C LEU A 436 -20.49 -11.25 4.53
N ASP A 437 -21.74 -11.65 4.74
CA ASP A 437 -22.38 -12.77 4.05
C ASP A 437 -22.36 -12.59 2.52
N ASP A 438 -22.62 -11.37 2.03
CA ASP A 438 -22.59 -11.04 0.61
C ASP A 438 -21.18 -11.21 -0.01
N ILE A 439 -20.12 -10.93 0.76
CA ILE A 439 -18.72 -11.12 0.32
C ILE A 439 -18.32 -12.59 0.40
N LEU A 440 -18.65 -13.28 1.49
CA LEU A 440 -18.38 -14.71 1.68
C LEU A 440 -19.01 -15.56 0.57
N ALA A 441 -20.25 -15.24 0.16
CA ALA A 441 -20.93 -15.93 -0.93
C ALA A 441 -20.23 -15.79 -2.30
N ARG A 442 -19.26 -14.87 -2.43
CA ARG A 442 -18.58 -14.51 -3.68
C ARG A 442 -17.06 -14.56 -3.56
N SER A 443 -16.51 -15.06 -2.44
CA SER A 443 -15.07 -15.04 -2.18
C SER A 443 -14.29 -16.10 -2.95
N ALA A 444 -14.97 -17.12 -3.49
CA ALA A 444 -14.36 -18.27 -4.15
C ALA A 444 -13.28 -18.93 -3.25
N ASP A 445 -13.66 -19.24 -2.01
CA ASP A 445 -12.84 -19.85 -0.95
C ASP A 445 -11.64 -19.01 -0.48
N LYS A 446 -11.50 -17.76 -0.93
CA LYS A 446 -10.49 -16.85 -0.41
C LYS A 446 -10.82 -16.42 1.01
N PRO A 447 -9.82 -16.31 1.91
CA PRO A 447 -10.04 -15.76 3.23
C PRO A 447 -10.59 -14.34 3.14
N VAL A 448 -11.59 -14.04 3.97
CA VAL A 448 -12.20 -12.71 4.08
C VAL A 448 -11.84 -12.12 5.44
N MET A 449 -11.05 -11.04 5.45
CA MET A 449 -10.66 -10.35 6.68
C MET A 449 -11.32 -8.98 6.79
N ILE A 450 -11.80 -8.65 7.97
CA ILE A 450 -12.21 -7.30 8.33
C ILE A 450 -10.99 -6.57 8.89
N THR A 451 -10.27 -5.85 8.04
CA THR A 451 -8.97 -5.27 8.41
C THR A 451 -9.06 -3.96 9.19
N GLU A 452 -10.27 -3.43 9.38
CA GLU A 452 -10.47 -2.30 10.28
C GLU A 452 -11.92 -2.19 10.80
N ILE A 453 -12.06 -2.18 12.13
CA ILE A 453 -13.26 -1.71 12.84
C ILE A 453 -12.85 -0.82 14.01
N GLY A 454 -13.68 0.16 14.35
CA GLY A 454 -13.42 1.04 15.47
C GLY A 454 -14.68 1.72 16.01
N GLU A 455 -14.67 2.02 17.30
CA GLU A 455 -15.65 2.90 17.94
C GLU A 455 -14.90 3.89 18.84
N THR A 456 -15.24 5.17 18.73
CA THR A 456 -14.62 6.23 19.53
C THR A 456 -15.28 6.35 20.90
N SER A 457 -14.52 6.58 21.98
CA SER A 457 -15.08 6.93 23.29
C SER A 457 -15.45 8.43 23.42
N PHE A 458 -15.16 9.26 22.41
CA PHE A 458 -15.41 10.70 22.42
C PHE A 458 -16.90 11.06 22.33
N THR A 459 -17.38 11.94 23.21
CA THR A 459 -18.74 12.51 23.16
C THR A 459 -18.72 13.98 22.74
N ALA A 460 -19.32 14.28 21.59
CA ALA A 460 -19.60 15.65 21.16
C ALA A 460 -21.05 16.05 21.53
N LEU A 461 -21.22 16.82 22.61
CA LEU A 461 -22.50 17.41 23.07
C LEU A 461 -23.65 16.44 23.47
N ALA A 462 -24.51 16.94 24.37
CA ALA A 462 -25.32 16.20 25.33
C ALA A 462 -26.49 15.32 24.81
N ARG A 463 -26.44 14.74 23.60
CA ARG A 463 -27.50 13.84 23.11
C ARG A 463 -27.06 12.56 22.40
N TRP A 464 -25.80 12.16 22.50
CA TRP A 464 -25.39 10.79 22.21
C TRP A 464 -24.27 10.39 23.18
N PRO A 465 -24.49 9.48 24.14
CA PRO A 465 -23.43 9.10 25.05
C PRO A 465 -22.48 8.16 24.29
N SER A 466 -21.33 8.68 23.87
CA SER A 466 -20.14 7.84 23.81
C SER A 466 -19.46 7.83 25.17
N SER A 467 -19.12 6.66 25.64
CA SER A 467 -18.35 6.47 26.86
C SER A 467 -17.45 5.29 26.60
N GLU A 468 -16.43 5.10 27.41
CA GLU A 468 -15.57 3.92 27.28
C GLU A 468 -16.39 2.61 27.42
N VAL A 469 -17.48 2.63 28.19
CA VAL A 469 -18.43 1.51 28.28
C VAL A 469 -19.25 1.35 27.00
N ALA A 470 -19.71 2.45 26.39
CA ALA A 470 -20.45 2.40 25.13
C ALA A 470 -19.54 1.94 23.97
N GLN A 471 -18.28 2.37 23.96
CA GLN A 471 -17.23 1.90 23.05
C GLN A 471 -17.09 0.38 23.17
N ALA A 472 -16.85 -0.13 24.39
CA ALA A 472 -16.73 -1.56 24.66
C ALA A 472 -17.93 -2.38 24.13
N ARG A 473 -19.15 -1.93 24.47
CA ARG A 473 -20.39 -2.62 24.05
C ARG A 473 -20.55 -2.66 22.54
N LYS A 474 -20.29 -1.55 21.85
CA LYS A 474 -20.47 -1.47 20.40
C LYS A 474 -19.40 -2.26 19.64
N LEU A 475 -18.15 -2.22 20.10
CA LEU A 475 -17.08 -3.05 19.52
C LEU A 475 -17.42 -4.53 19.65
N SER A 476 -17.80 -4.98 20.85
CA SER A 476 -18.16 -6.39 21.09
C SER A 476 -19.31 -6.84 20.18
N ALA A 477 -20.38 -6.05 20.08
CA ALA A 477 -21.51 -6.36 19.20
C ALA A 477 -21.13 -6.39 17.72
N ARG A 478 -20.17 -5.56 17.30
CA ARG A 478 -19.68 -5.55 15.91
C ARG A 478 -18.78 -6.75 15.63
N ILE A 479 -17.92 -7.16 16.58
CA ILE A 479 -17.11 -8.37 16.48
C ILE A 479 -18.01 -9.59 16.37
N GLU A 480 -19.04 -9.71 17.22
CA GLU A 480 -20.04 -10.78 17.16
C GLU A 480 -20.76 -10.81 15.81
N ALA A 481 -21.14 -9.66 15.25
CA ALA A 481 -21.78 -9.58 13.94
C ALA A 481 -20.85 -9.92 12.76
N LEU A 482 -19.55 -10.07 12.99
CA LEU A 482 -18.52 -10.34 11.98
C LEU A 482 -17.77 -11.66 12.26
N ASP A 483 -18.28 -12.49 13.17
CA ASP A 483 -17.64 -13.71 13.67
C ASP A 483 -17.40 -14.78 12.58
N SER A 484 -18.14 -14.72 11.48
CA SER A 484 -18.00 -15.62 10.33
C SER A 484 -16.84 -15.26 9.39
N SER A 485 -16.16 -14.12 9.64
CA SER A 485 -14.96 -13.73 8.90
C SER A 485 -13.75 -14.57 9.32
N ASP A 486 -12.72 -14.63 8.47
CA ASP A 486 -11.49 -15.35 8.79
C ASP A 486 -10.52 -14.49 9.64
N GLY A 487 -10.84 -13.21 9.85
CA GLY A 487 -10.08 -12.34 10.74
C GLY A 487 -10.71 -10.96 10.96
N ILE A 488 -10.48 -10.40 12.14
CA ILE A 488 -11.01 -9.09 12.56
C ILE A 488 -9.89 -8.26 13.16
N PHE A 489 -9.76 -7.01 12.72
CA PHE A 489 -8.71 -6.09 13.13
C PHE A 489 -9.28 -4.82 13.74
N LEU A 490 -8.83 -4.49 14.95
CA LEU A 490 -9.29 -3.29 15.64
C LEU A 490 -8.41 -2.09 15.32
N TRP A 491 -9.06 -0.96 15.06
CA TRP A 491 -8.49 0.37 15.17
C TRP A 491 -8.88 0.95 16.53
N THR A 492 -7.99 1.05 17.50
CA THR A 492 -6.54 0.74 17.49
C THR A 492 -6.07 0.42 18.93
N LEU A 493 -4.77 0.15 19.14
CA LEU A 493 -4.23 -0.11 20.47
C LEU A 493 -4.39 1.11 21.41
N HIS A 494 -3.91 2.28 20.97
CA HIS A 494 -3.75 3.45 21.83
C HIS A 494 -4.63 4.63 21.42
N ASP A 495 -5.02 5.44 22.38
CA ASP A 495 -5.44 6.82 22.12
C ASP A 495 -4.24 7.65 21.68
N PHE A 496 -4.51 8.64 20.83
CA PHE A 496 -3.46 9.49 20.26
C PHE A 496 -3.58 10.92 20.80
N PRO A 497 -2.51 11.50 21.36
CA PRO A 497 -2.56 12.85 21.94
C PRO A 497 -2.71 13.93 20.86
N ALA A 498 -2.16 13.68 19.67
CA ALA A 498 -2.20 14.61 18.54
C ALA A 498 -2.28 13.83 17.22
N PRO A 499 -3.49 13.48 16.76
CA PRO A 499 -3.66 12.85 15.46
C PRO A 499 -3.11 13.70 14.31
N ASP A 500 -2.35 13.08 13.41
CA ASP A 500 -1.71 13.76 12.28
C ASP A 500 -2.77 14.31 11.32
N PRO A 501 -2.91 15.64 11.19
CA PRO A 501 -3.94 16.23 10.35
C PRO A 501 -3.79 15.92 8.86
N LEU A 502 -2.59 15.53 8.40
CA LEU A 502 -2.35 15.13 7.01
C LEU A 502 -2.68 13.65 6.77
N ALA A 503 -2.71 12.83 7.81
CA ALA A 503 -3.09 11.43 7.72
C ALA A 503 -4.58 11.20 8.00
N VAL A 504 -5.17 11.92 8.96
CA VAL A 504 -6.58 11.74 9.37
C VAL A 504 -7.52 12.86 8.94
N GLY A 505 -6.98 13.91 8.32
CA GLY A 505 -7.70 15.09 7.88
C GLY A 505 -7.71 16.25 8.89
N GLN A 506 -7.83 17.47 8.37
CA GLN A 506 -7.69 18.71 9.16
C GLN A 506 -8.82 18.97 10.17
N SER A 507 -9.99 18.33 9.99
CA SER A 507 -11.16 18.57 10.84
C SER A 507 -10.85 18.31 12.29
N PHE A 508 -11.09 19.31 13.14
CA PHE A 508 -10.97 19.18 14.58
C PHE A 508 -11.85 18.03 15.09
N TRP A 509 -13.07 17.88 14.58
CA TRP A 509 -13.98 16.83 15.02
C TRP A 509 -13.50 15.43 14.62
N ILE A 510 -12.98 15.26 13.41
CA ILE A 510 -12.41 13.97 12.96
C ILE A 510 -11.18 13.63 13.81
N ARG A 511 -10.30 14.61 14.06
CA ARG A 511 -9.15 14.43 14.94
C ARG A 511 -9.55 14.08 16.37
N GLN A 512 -10.59 14.69 16.93
CA GLN A 512 -11.08 14.31 18.26
C GLN A 512 -11.66 12.89 18.29
N LEU A 513 -12.38 12.47 17.24
CA LEU A 513 -12.82 11.07 17.14
C LEU A 513 -11.62 10.13 17.08
N GLN A 514 -10.65 10.43 16.20
CA GLN A 514 -9.43 9.65 15.97
C GLN A 514 -8.53 9.54 17.21
N ALA A 515 -8.50 10.59 18.04
CA ALA A 515 -7.75 10.60 19.30
C ALA A 515 -8.26 9.59 20.34
N HIS A 516 -9.49 9.09 20.21
CA HIS A 516 -10.21 8.36 21.25
C HIS A 516 -10.72 6.97 20.85
N PHE A 517 -10.11 6.33 19.83
CA PHE A 517 -10.44 4.96 19.42
C PHE A 517 -9.70 3.88 20.20
N GLY A 518 -8.62 4.22 20.91
CA GLY A 518 -7.73 3.26 21.54
C GLY A 518 -8.41 2.40 22.61
N LEU A 519 -7.88 1.20 22.81
CA LEU A 519 -8.16 0.35 23.96
C LEU A 519 -7.42 0.81 25.22
N TYR A 520 -6.30 1.53 25.04
CA TYR A 520 -5.55 2.18 26.11
C TYR A 520 -5.68 3.70 25.98
N GLY A 521 -5.84 4.38 27.12
CA GLY A 521 -5.91 5.84 27.19
C GLY A 521 -4.55 6.53 27.03
N LEU A 522 -4.55 7.86 26.99
CA LEU A 522 -3.34 8.69 26.90
C LEU A 522 -2.38 8.54 28.09
N ASP A 523 -2.86 8.04 29.22
CA ASP A 523 -2.09 7.72 30.42
C ASP A 523 -1.52 6.29 30.41
N GLY A 524 -1.76 5.53 29.34
CA GLY A 524 -1.36 4.14 29.18
C GLY A 524 -2.21 3.15 29.98
N GLN A 525 -3.30 3.58 30.63
CA GLN A 525 -4.20 2.68 31.34
C GLN A 525 -5.19 2.02 30.38
N PRO A 526 -5.54 0.75 30.59
CA PRO A 526 -6.57 0.08 29.80
C PRO A 526 -7.93 0.72 30.05
N LYS A 527 -8.65 1.02 28.98
CA LYS A 527 -10.06 1.39 29.04
C LYS A 527 -10.93 0.14 29.26
N PRO A 528 -12.19 0.27 29.72
CA PRO A 528 -13.16 -0.82 29.72
C PRO A 528 -13.18 -1.65 28.44
N ALA A 529 -13.04 -1.01 27.26
CA ALA A 529 -13.03 -1.71 25.98
C ALA A 529 -11.94 -2.78 25.86
N ALA A 530 -10.78 -2.62 26.51
CA ALA A 530 -9.67 -3.58 26.45
C ALA A 530 -10.09 -4.98 26.92
N GLU A 531 -10.76 -5.09 28.06
CA GLU A 531 -11.17 -6.39 28.62
C GLU A 531 -12.29 -7.05 27.80
N PHE A 532 -13.27 -6.27 27.36
CA PHE A 532 -14.36 -6.81 26.53
C PHE A 532 -13.84 -7.28 25.17
N VAL A 533 -12.93 -6.52 24.57
CA VAL A 533 -12.26 -6.90 23.33
C VAL A 533 -11.44 -8.16 23.53
N ARG A 534 -10.63 -8.26 24.59
CA ARG A 534 -9.83 -9.45 24.90
C ARG A 534 -10.69 -10.72 24.91
N GLN A 535 -11.83 -10.68 25.61
CA GLN A 535 -12.78 -11.79 25.63
C GLN A 535 -13.34 -12.07 24.22
N ALA A 536 -13.78 -11.04 23.50
CA ALA A 536 -14.34 -11.23 22.16
C ALA A 536 -13.33 -11.78 21.14
N LEU A 537 -12.06 -11.38 21.22
CA LEU A 537 -10.98 -11.91 20.38
C LEU A 537 -10.65 -13.37 20.74
N THR A 538 -10.65 -13.71 22.03
CA THR A 538 -10.49 -15.10 22.50
C THR A 538 -11.61 -15.98 21.95
N ASP A 539 -12.87 -15.55 22.14
CA ASP A 539 -14.04 -16.29 21.67
C ASP A 539 -14.02 -16.48 20.13
N PHE A 540 -13.59 -15.44 19.39
CA PHE A 540 -13.42 -15.50 17.94
C PHE A 540 -12.39 -16.56 17.53
N LEU A 541 -11.23 -16.57 18.16
CA LEU A 541 -10.17 -17.54 17.86
C LEU A 541 -10.57 -18.98 18.23
N GLU A 542 -11.21 -19.18 19.38
CA GLU A 542 -11.71 -20.49 19.82
C GLU A 542 -12.82 -21.00 18.89
N GLY A 543 -13.75 -20.12 18.47
CA GLY A 543 -14.81 -20.45 17.53
C GLY A 543 -14.28 -20.96 16.18
N ALA A 544 -13.23 -20.31 15.66
CA ALA A 544 -12.60 -20.73 14.40
C ALA A 544 -11.90 -22.10 14.49
N GLN A 545 -11.33 -22.45 15.66
CA GLN A 545 -10.75 -23.77 15.90
C GLN A 545 -11.81 -24.89 15.92
N HIS A 546 -13.04 -24.59 16.32
CA HIS A 546 -14.13 -25.56 16.32
C HIS A 546 -14.71 -25.82 14.92
N VAL A 547 -14.81 -24.79 14.06
CA VAL A 547 -15.34 -24.93 12.69
C VAL A 547 -14.43 -25.78 11.80
N THR A 548 -13.11 -25.69 11.97
CA THR A 548 -12.12 -26.51 11.22
C THR A 548 -12.21 -28.01 11.53
N THR A 549 -12.92 -28.41 12.59
CA THR A 549 -13.18 -29.83 12.92
C THR A 549 -14.49 -30.38 12.34
N THR A 550 -15.32 -29.53 11.72
CA THR A 550 -16.64 -29.92 11.19
C THR A 550 -16.89 -29.43 9.75
N ALA A 551 -16.46 -30.23 8.77
CA ALA A 551 -16.87 -30.24 7.34
C ALA A 551 -16.72 -28.95 6.48
N PRO A 552 -16.56 -29.06 5.15
CA PRO A 552 -16.41 -27.90 4.26
C PRO A 552 -17.68 -27.03 4.26
N ARG A 553 -17.51 -25.71 4.06
CA ARG A 553 -18.62 -24.76 3.87
C ARG A 553 -19.54 -25.25 2.74
N PRO A 554 -20.87 -25.17 2.90
CA PRO A 554 -21.81 -25.66 1.88
C PRO A 554 -21.69 -24.83 0.60
N ASP A 555 -21.44 -25.51 -0.52
CA ASP A 555 -21.52 -24.95 -1.87
C ASP A 555 -22.97 -24.57 -2.19
N ILE A 556 -23.30 -23.30 -1.99
CA ILE A 556 -24.56 -22.71 -2.45
C ILE A 556 -24.41 -22.39 -3.93
N GLY A 557 -24.56 -23.43 -4.76
CA GLY A 557 -24.40 -23.37 -6.20
C GLY A 557 -25.10 -22.16 -6.82
N LEU A 558 -24.32 -21.30 -7.48
CA LEU A 558 -24.82 -20.19 -8.27
C LEU A 558 -25.52 -20.72 -9.54
N PRO A 559 -26.59 -20.06 -10.01
CA PRO A 559 -27.21 -20.42 -11.27
C PRO A 559 -26.22 -20.15 -12.43
N THR A 560 -25.82 -21.22 -13.10
CA THR A 560 -25.03 -21.17 -14.33
C THR A 560 -25.76 -20.34 -15.38
N ARG A 561 -25.23 -19.16 -15.70
CA ARG A 561 -25.68 -18.39 -16.86
C ARG A 561 -25.13 -19.10 -18.10
N THR A 562 -26.00 -19.77 -18.85
CA THR A 562 -25.68 -20.32 -20.17
C THR A 562 -25.16 -19.21 -21.09
N PRO A 563 -24.09 -19.42 -21.86
CA PRO A 563 -23.65 -18.47 -22.86
C PRO A 563 -24.68 -18.41 -24.00
N GLU A 564 -25.13 -17.21 -24.36
CA GLU A 564 -25.83 -17.01 -25.63
C GLU A 564 -24.82 -17.18 -26.79
N PRO A 565 -25.25 -17.75 -27.93
CA PRO A 565 -24.35 -18.17 -29.00
C PRO A 565 -23.93 -17.01 -29.92
N GLU A 566 -22.62 -17.00 -30.20
CA GLU A 566 -21.79 -16.32 -31.23
C GLU A 566 -22.14 -14.91 -31.71
#